data_AF-A0A1Q3ULG1-F1
#
_entry.id   AF-A0A1Q3ULG1-F1
#
_cell.length_a   1.000
_cell.length_b   1.000
_cell.length_c   1.000
_cell.angle_alpha   90.00
_cell.angle_beta   90.00
_cell.angle_gamma   90.00
#
_symmetry.space_group_name_H-M   'P 1'
#
loop_
_entity.id
_entity.type
_entity.pdbx_description
1 polymer ?
#
loop_
_entity_poly.entity_id
_entity_poly.type
_entity_poly.pdbx_seq_one_letter_code
_entity_poly.pdbx_strand_id
1 'polypeptide(L)'
;MRDEFDEQLKVFSTSENLDVSKKYLQKYWLFEKDYLEKWQPIQKALFKNNTFFPEFVFNKKLQIFVTGGGRIFPQSDFESLKICMNKSGDKEFVIIQNINNSDAPQIYYKGERLKPHPFLRFKFPAHVDWKELLSGDGISEHLFEMPFKDYFVFGDSGNWGMYVANDHYYPLIIFGFVEDLKLVFENEYKVSENEHREILKALPTDYLSHI
;
A
#
# COMPACT_ATOMS: atom_id res chain seq x y z
N MET A 1 7.18 -12.48 -18.56
CA MET A 1 5.96 -12.74 -17.74
C MET A 1 6.20 -13.83 -16.68
N ARG A 2 6.93 -14.92 -16.99
CA ARG A 2 7.52 -15.79 -15.95
C ARG A 2 8.66 -15.11 -15.18
N ASP A 3 9.33 -14.16 -15.83
CA ASP A 3 10.58 -13.57 -15.32
C ASP A 3 10.38 -12.73 -14.05
N GLU A 4 9.32 -11.93 -13.95
CA GLU A 4 9.02 -11.17 -12.74
C GLU A 4 8.65 -12.09 -11.57
N PHE A 5 7.81 -13.09 -11.82
CA PHE A 5 7.37 -14.05 -10.82
C PHE A 5 8.55 -14.83 -10.22
N ASP A 6 9.46 -15.27 -11.09
CA ASP A 6 10.68 -15.99 -10.67
C ASP A 6 11.68 -15.06 -9.97
N GLU A 7 11.74 -13.78 -10.35
CA GLU A 7 12.56 -12.77 -9.66
C GLU A 7 12.06 -12.50 -8.24
N GLN A 8 10.75 -12.42 -8.01
CA GLN A 8 10.16 -12.31 -6.68
C GLN A 8 10.59 -13.47 -5.78
N LEU A 9 10.45 -14.71 -6.27
CA LEU A 9 10.86 -15.91 -5.53
C LEU A 9 12.35 -15.91 -5.21
N LYS A 10 13.18 -15.51 -6.17
CA LYS A 10 14.63 -15.47 -5.96
C LYS A 10 15.04 -14.48 -4.88
N VAL A 11 14.35 -13.34 -4.78
CA VAL A 11 14.73 -12.26 -3.86
C VAL A 11 14.12 -12.44 -2.47
N PHE A 12 12.88 -12.92 -2.39
CA PHE A 12 12.10 -12.90 -1.15
C PHE A 12 11.83 -14.27 -0.53
N SER A 13 12.20 -15.37 -1.20
CA SER A 13 11.99 -16.71 -0.67
C SER A 13 13.28 -17.33 -0.16
N THR A 14 13.19 -18.03 0.97
CA THR A 14 14.25 -18.94 1.41
C THR A 14 14.12 -20.30 0.72
N SER A 15 15.20 -21.06 0.64
CA SER A 15 15.16 -22.41 0.04
C SER A 15 14.23 -23.37 0.79
N GLU A 16 14.02 -23.15 2.09
CA GLU A 16 13.19 -23.99 2.96
C GLU A 16 11.68 -23.74 2.73
N ASN A 17 11.30 -22.52 2.33
CA ASN A 17 9.89 -22.10 2.19
C ASN A 17 9.50 -21.71 0.75
N LEU A 18 10.29 -22.14 -0.25
CA LEU A 18 10.06 -21.80 -1.66
C LEU A 18 8.65 -22.17 -2.14
N ASP A 19 8.16 -23.36 -1.76
CA ASP A 19 6.82 -23.81 -2.16
C ASP A 19 5.69 -22.99 -1.53
N VAL A 20 5.89 -22.48 -0.31
CA VAL A 20 4.93 -21.60 0.38
C VAL A 20 4.85 -20.27 -0.36
N SER A 21 6.00 -19.63 -0.60
CA SER A 21 6.11 -18.38 -1.36
C SER A 21 5.51 -18.50 -2.76
N LYS A 22 5.77 -19.61 -3.45
CA LYS A 22 5.25 -19.87 -4.81
C LYS A 22 3.73 -19.98 -4.81
N LYS A 23 3.13 -20.71 -3.87
CA LYS A 23 1.68 -20.80 -3.74
C LYS A 23 1.05 -19.45 -3.40
N TYR A 24 1.69 -18.68 -2.53
CA TYR A 24 1.24 -17.33 -2.16
C TYR A 24 1.23 -16.40 -3.38
N LEU A 25 2.32 -16.34 -4.14
CA LEU A 25 2.37 -15.55 -5.38
C LEU A 25 1.36 -16.05 -6.42
N GLN A 26 1.22 -17.37 -6.63
CA GLN A 26 0.21 -17.89 -7.56
C GLN A 26 -1.20 -17.43 -7.21
N LYS A 27 -1.49 -17.23 -5.92
CA LYS A 27 -2.80 -16.84 -5.43
C LYS A 27 -3.04 -15.32 -5.46
N TYR A 28 -2.04 -14.54 -5.07
CA TYR A 28 -2.22 -13.10 -4.80
C TYR A 28 -1.42 -12.16 -5.70
N TRP A 29 -0.52 -12.69 -6.53
CA TRP A 29 0.24 -11.84 -7.44
C TRP A 29 -0.70 -11.15 -8.42
N LEU A 30 -0.60 -9.82 -8.50
CA LEU A 30 -1.34 -9.06 -9.49
C LEU A 30 -0.58 -9.11 -10.81
N PHE A 31 -1.09 -9.84 -11.80
CA PHE A 31 -0.47 -9.89 -13.12
C PHE A 31 -0.57 -8.54 -13.84
N GLU A 32 0.43 -8.24 -14.67
CA GLU A 32 0.51 -6.97 -15.41
C GLU A 32 -0.74 -6.68 -16.23
N LYS A 33 -1.25 -7.69 -16.94
CA LYS A 33 -2.45 -7.57 -17.76
C LYS A 33 -3.65 -7.13 -16.92
N ASP A 34 -3.90 -7.82 -15.80
CA ASP A 34 -4.98 -7.48 -14.87
C ASP A 34 -4.78 -6.08 -14.28
N TYR A 35 -3.54 -5.70 -13.95
CA TYR A 35 -3.21 -4.36 -13.49
C TYR A 35 -3.58 -3.31 -14.54
N LEU A 36 -3.10 -3.45 -15.78
CA LEU A 36 -3.32 -2.47 -16.84
C LEU A 36 -4.80 -2.36 -17.22
N GLU A 37 -5.54 -3.49 -17.25
CA GLU A 37 -6.94 -3.53 -17.70
C GLU A 37 -7.93 -3.08 -16.63
N LYS A 38 -7.75 -3.48 -15.37
CA LYS A 38 -8.70 -3.19 -14.26
C LYS A 38 -8.19 -2.13 -13.30
N TRP A 39 -6.99 -2.30 -12.76
CA TRP A 39 -6.56 -1.59 -11.56
C TRP A 39 -5.89 -0.24 -11.83
N GLN A 40 -5.13 -0.12 -12.92
CA GLN A 40 -4.48 1.12 -13.30
C GLN A 40 -5.48 2.25 -13.57
N PRO A 41 -6.62 2.04 -14.26
CA PRO A 41 -7.65 3.06 -14.38
C PRO A 41 -8.17 3.56 -13.02
N ILE A 42 -8.39 2.65 -12.07
CA ILE A 42 -8.84 2.99 -10.70
C ILE A 42 -7.76 3.78 -9.97
N GLN A 43 -6.50 3.32 -10.01
CA GLN A 43 -5.36 4.02 -9.42
C GLN A 43 -5.24 5.44 -9.96
N LYS A 44 -5.32 5.63 -11.29
CA LYS A 44 -5.24 6.94 -11.95
C LYS A 44 -6.39 7.88 -11.57
N ALA A 45 -7.56 7.33 -11.27
CA ALA A 45 -8.71 8.10 -10.82
C ALA A 45 -8.56 8.58 -9.36
N LEU A 46 -7.92 7.77 -8.50
CA LEU A 46 -7.72 8.09 -7.09
C LEU A 46 -6.47 8.96 -6.86
N PHE A 47 -5.35 8.59 -7.47
CA PHE A 47 -4.02 9.13 -7.19
C PHE A 47 -3.44 9.88 -8.38
N LYS A 48 -2.63 10.91 -8.11
CA LYS A 48 -1.81 11.58 -9.12
C LYS A 48 -0.69 10.64 -9.59
N ASN A 49 -0.45 10.63 -10.91
CA ASN A 49 0.63 9.85 -11.48
C ASN A 49 1.99 10.48 -11.13
N ASN A 50 2.98 9.63 -10.81
CA ASN A 50 4.35 10.04 -10.51
C ASN A 50 4.44 11.05 -9.35
N THR A 51 3.54 10.93 -8.38
CA THR A 51 3.53 11.77 -7.18
C THR A 51 3.93 10.92 -5.97
N PHE A 52 4.72 11.53 -5.10
CA PHE A 52 5.24 10.95 -3.87
C PHE A 52 5.00 11.94 -2.74
N PHE A 53 4.78 11.46 -1.52
CA PHE A 53 4.84 12.35 -0.36
C PHE A 53 6.24 13.01 -0.32
N PRO A 54 6.37 14.33 -0.06
CA PRO A 54 5.39 15.25 0.54
C PRO A 54 4.39 15.91 -0.43
N GLU A 55 4.44 15.63 -1.73
CA GLU A 55 3.44 16.19 -2.65
C GLU A 55 2.05 15.60 -2.37
N PHE A 56 1.00 16.36 -2.67
CA PHE A 56 -0.38 15.89 -2.50
C PHE A 56 -0.72 14.77 -3.49
N VAL A 57 -0.87 13.53 -3.00
CA VAL A 57 -0.93 12.30 -3.82
C VAL A 57 -2.28 12.00 -4.46
N PHE A 58 -3.38 12.68 -4.07
CA PHE A 58 -4.72 12.38 -4.57
C PHE A 58 -5.14 13.28 -5.74
N ASN A 59 -5.89 12.71 -6.69
CA ASN A 59 -6.43 13.38 -7.88
C ASN A 59 -7.86 13.91 -7.70
N LYS A 60 -8.64 13.22 -6.85
CA LYS A 60 -10.07 13.46 -6.66
C LYS A 60 -10.31 14.31 -5.41
N LYS A 61 -11.40 15.08 -5.39
CA LYS A 61 -11.93 15.66 -4.16
C LYS A 61 -12.40 14.52 -3.26
N LEU A 62 -11.51 14.09 -2.39
CA LEU A 62 -11.73 13.07 -1.39
C LEU A 62 -11.64 13.75 -0.02
N GLN A 63 -12.38 13.21 0.93
CA GLN A 63 -12.12 13.47 2.33
C GLN A 63 -10.79 12.82 2.68
N ILE A 64 -9.95 13.55 3.42
CA ILE A 64 -8.61 13.09 3.79
C ILE A 64 -8.60 12.77 5.28
N PHE A 65 -8.04 11.62 5.62
CA PHE A 65 -7.77 11.22 7.00
C PHE A 65 -6.35 10.68 7.09
N VAL A 66 -5.61 11.05 8.14
CA VAL A 66 -4.19 10.71 8.25
C VAL A 66 -3.92 10.10 9.61
N THR A 67 -3.11 9.03 9.65
CA THR A 67 -2.62 8.37 10.86
C THR A 67 -1.10 8.22 10.83
N GLY A 68 -0.50 7.84 11.96
CA GLY A 68 0.88 7.36 11.98
C GLY A 68 1.05 6.11 11.09
N GLY A 69 2.21 5.99 10.45
CA GLY A 69 2.56 4.88 9.57
C GLY A 69 3.73 4.04 10.11
N GLY A 70 4.54 3.52 9.19
CA GLY A 70 5.68 2.64 9.50
C GLY A 70 5.41 1.18 9.18
N ARG A 71 4.27 0.87 8.57
CA ARG A 71 3.96 -0.37 7.85
C ARG A 71 2.63 -0.17 7.12
N ILE A 72 2.27 -1.10 6.24
CA ILE A 72 1.00 -0.99 5.48
C ILE A 72 -0.20 -1.11 6.43
N PHE A 73 -0.23 -2.15 7.27
CA PHE A 73 -1.28 -2.36 8.27
C PHE A 73 -0.72 -3.03 9.53
N PRO A 74 -1.03 -2.51 10.72
CA PRO A 74 -1.25 -3.34 11.91
C PRO A 74 -2.48 -4.25 11.72
N GLN A 75 -2.55 -5.36 12.46
CA GLN A 75 -3.72 -6.25 12.42
C GLN A 75 -5.04 -5.50 12.74
N SER A 76 -5.04 -4.63 13.76
CA SER A 76 -6.21 -3.82 14.14
C SER A 76 -6.72 -2.96 13.00
N ASP A 77 -5.78 -2.37 12.26
CA ASP A 77 -6.06 -1.42 11.19
C ASP A 77 -6.53 -2.15 9.94
N PHE A 78 -6.05 -3.39 9.73
CA PHE A 78 -6.56 -4.26 8.69
C PHE A 78 -8.01 -4.69 8.97
N GLU A 79 -8.34 -5.05 10.21
CA GLU A 79 -9.75 -5.38 10.56
C GLU A 79 -10.67 -4.16 10.43
N SER A 80 -10.18 -2.97 10.80
CA SER A 80 -10.85 -1.68 10.57
C SER A 80 -11.08 -1.42 9.07
N LEU A 81 -10.07 -1.72 8.23
CA LEU A 81 -10.17 -1.60 6.79
C LEU A 81 -11.22 -2.54 6.22
N LYS A 82 -11.35 -3.76 6.74
CA LYS A 82 -12.38 -4.72 6.28
C LYS A 82 -13.79 -4.21 6.52
N ILE A 83 -14.04 -3.51 7.62
CA ILE A 83 -15.33 -2.86 7.89
C ILE A 83 -15.58 -1.76 6.85
N CYS A 84 -14.57 -0.95 6.56
CA CYS A 84 -14.64 0.08 5.52
C CYS A 84 -14.90 -0.51 4.13
N MET A 85 -14.17 -1.56 3.74
CA MET A 85 -14.34 -2.28 2.46
C MET A 85 -15.73 -2.89 2.31
N ASN A 86 -16.28 -3.45 3.40
CA ASN A 86 -17.65 -3.95 3.39
C ASN A 86 -18.67 -2.82 3.18
N LYS A 87 -18.41 -1.64 3.76
CA LYS A 87 -19.28 -0.46 3.60
C LYS A 87 -19.21 0.13 2.19
N SER A 88 -18.05 0.13 1.55
CA SER A 88 -17.85 0.58 0.16
C SER A 88 -18.28 -0.46 -0.88
N GLY A 89 -18.50 -1.71 -0.47
CA GLY A 89 -18.90 -2.80 -1.35
C GLY A 89 -17.76 -3.41 -2.15
N ASP A 90 -16.51 -3.23 -1.69
CA ASP A 90 -15.33 -3.82 -2.33
C ASP A 90 -15.30 -5.34 -2.16
N LYS A 91 -14.93 -6.03 -3.24
CA LYS A 91 -14.75 -7.49 -3.25
C LYS A 91 -13.29 -7.88 -3.25
N GLU A 92 -12.45 -7.01 -3.79
CA GLU A 92 -11.00 -7.16 -3.88
C GLU A 92 -10.35 -5.82 -3.53
N PHE A 93 -9.12 -5.89 -3.04
CA PHE A 93 -8.24 -4.73 -2.93
C PHE A 93 -6.85 -5.07 -3.46
N VAL A 94 -6.08 -4.05 -3.79
CA VAL A 94 -4.70 -4.21 -4.27
C VAL A 94 -3.74 -3.43 -3.40
N ILE A 95 -2.51 -3.94 -3.32
CA ILE A 95 -1.35 -3.26 -2.76
C ILE A 95 -0.33 -3.13 -3.88
N ILE A 96 0.06 -1.90 -4.21
CA ILE A 96 0.95 -1.61 -5.33
C ILE A 96 2.06 -0.72 -4.80
N GLN A 97 3.30 -1.18 -4.89
CA GLN A 97 4.46 -0.36 -4.53
C GLN A 97 4.46 0.93 -5.36
N ASN A 98 4.70 2.07 -4.73
CA ASN A 98 4.94 3.30 -5.46
C ASN A 98 6.42 3.32 -5.87
N ILE A 99 6.69 3.14 -7.16
CA ILE A 99 8.06 3.21 -7.69
C ILE A 99 8.30 4.58 -8.31
N ASN A 100 9.31 5.29 -7.82
CA ASN A 100 9.82 6.43 -8.54
C ASN A 100 10.73 5.93 -9.65
N ASN A 101 10.31 6.07 -10.91
CA ASN A 101 11.13 5.68 -12.06
C ASN A 101 12.45 6.48 -12.14
N SER A 102 12.58 7.61 -11.44
CA SER A 102 13.82 8.41 -11.39
C SER A 102 14.80 8.03 -10.29
N ASP A 103 14.36 7.35 -9.22
CA ASP A 103 15.13 7.30 -7.95
C ASP A 103 15.26 5.90 -7.36
N ALA A 104 15.19 4.83 -8.14
CA ALA A 104 15.82 3.59 -7.67
C ALA A 104 17.29 3.93 -7.41
N PRO A 105 17.73 4.06 -6.14
CA PRO A 105 19.07 4.54 -5.89
C PRO A 105 20.00 3.56 -6.59
N GLN A 106 20.98 4.06 -7.32
CA GLN A 106 22.04 3.20 -7.81
C GLN A 106 22.88 2.83 -6.59
N ILE A 107 22.37 1.91 -5.78
CA ILE A 107 23.06 1.45 -4.59
C ILE A 107 24.17 0.55 -5.10
N TYR A 108 25.41 0.97 -4.89
CA TYR A 108 26.57 0.14 -5.17
C TYR A 108 26.99 -0.55 -3.88
N TYR A 109 27.11 -1.87 -3.91
CA TYR A 109 27.71 -2.63 -2.81
C TYR A 109 28.90 -3.41 -3.36
N LYS A 110 30.09 -3.19 -2.77
CA LYS A 110 31.37 -3.76 -3.24
C LYS A 110 31.66 -3.52 -4.73
N GLY A 111 31.25 -2.37 -5.26
CA GLY A 111 31.49 -1.99 -6.66
C GLY A 111 30.49 -2.58 -7.66
N GLU A 112 29.53 -3.40 -7.22
CA GLU A 112 28.44 -3.89 -8.06
C GLU A 112 27.18 -3.06 -7.86
N ARG A 113 26.50 -2.71 -8.96
CA ARG A 113 25.19 -2.08 -8.91
C ARG A 113 24.19 -3.11 -8.37
N LEU A 114 23.66 -2.87 -7.18
CA LEU A 114 22.55 -3.65 -6.66
C LEU A 114 21.38 -3.51 -7.62
N LYS A 115 20.83 -4.64 -8.03
CA LYS A 115 19.57 -4.63 -8.78
C LYS A 115 18.50 -4.01 -7.89
N PRO A 116 17.65 -3.11 -8.42
CA PRO A 116 16.50 -2.64 -7.66
C PRO A 116 15.69 -3.84 -7.19
N HIS A 117 15.20 -3.79 -5.95
CA HIS A 117 14.29 -4.82 -5.46
C HIS A 117 13.11 -4.94 -6.44
N PRO A 118 12.66 -6.17 -6.74
CA PRO A 118 11.64 -6.34 -7.75
C PRO A 118 10.33 -5.73 -7.22
N PHE A 119 9.60 -5.11 -8.14
CA PHE A 119 8.40 -4.33 -7.89
C PHE A 119 7.32 -5.18 -7.20
N LEU A 120 6.70 -4.72 -6.13
CA LEU A 120 5.64 -5.48 -5.44
C LEU A 120 4.25 -5.03 -5.90
N ARG A 121 3.43 -5.95 -6.43
CA ARG A 121 2.00 -5.74 -6.70
C ARG A 121 1.17 -6.96 -6.38
N PHE A 122 0.20 -6.80 -5.50
CA PHE A 122 -0.63 -7.87 -5.00
C PHE A 122 -2.10 -7.50 -5.06
N LYS A 123 -2.93 -8.52 -5.24
CA LYS A 123 -4.38 -8.43 -5.24
C LYS A 123 -4.92 -9.45 -4.24
N PHE A 124 -5.77 -8.99 -3.34
CA PHE A 124 -6.35 -9.79 -2.28
C PHE A 124 -7.88 -9.71 -2.33
N PRO A 125 -8.61 -10.79 -1.99
CA PRO A 125 -10.03 -10.68 -1.75
C PRO A 125 -10.28 -9.90 -0.46
N ALA A 126 -11.34 -9.08 -0.42
CA ALA A 126 -11.68 -8.26 0.74
C ALA A 126 -12.02 -9.09 2.01
N HIS A 127 -12.35 -10.37 1.84
CA HIS A 127 -12.65 -11.29 2.94
C HIS A 127 -11.43 -12.07 3.47
N VAL A 128 -10.22 -11.85 2.91
CA VAL A 128 -8.99 -12.47 3.42
C VAL A 128 -8.81 -12.17 4.92
N ASP A 129 -8.29 -13.13 5.68
CA ASP A 129 -7.96 -12.92 7.08
C ASP A 129 -6.49 -12.52 7.28
N TRP A 130 -6.17 -11.98 8.45
CA TRP A 130 -4.84 -11.50 8.76
C TRP A 130 -3.77 -12.61 8.70
N LYS A 131 -4.11 -13.82 9.14
CA LYS A 131 -3.17 -14.95 9.14
C LYS A 131 -2.84 -15.38 7.72
N GLU A 132 -3.82 -15.36 6.83
CA GLU A 132 -3.65 -15.67 5.43
C GLU A 132 -2.84 -14.58 4.70
N LEU A 133 -3.06 -13.30 4.99
CA LEU A 133 -2.22 -12.22 4.46
C LEU A 133 -0.73 -12.41 4.79
N LEU A 134 -0.42 -12.86 6.02
CA LEU A 134 0.94 -13.11 6.48
C LEU A 134 1.49 -14.51 6.15
N SER A 135 0.80 -15.29 5.30
CA SER A 135 1.21 -16.67 4.98
C SER A 135 2.26 -16.78 3.88
N GLY A 136 2.78 -15.67 3.37
CA GLY A 136 3.67 -15.58 2.21
C GLY A 136 5.16 -15.73 2.52
N ASP A 137 5.54 -16.16 3.72
CA ASP A 137 6.93 -16.23 4.17
C ASP A 137 7.64 -14.86 4.03
N GLY A 138 8.86 -14.81 3.51
CA GLY A 138 9.61 -13.57 3.35
C GLY A 138 8.90 -12.55 2.46
N ILE A 139 8.02 -12.97 1.54
CA ILE A 139 7.26 -12.05 0.70
C ILE A 139 6.29 -11.21 1.53
N SER A 140 5.51 -11.85 2.40
CA SER A 140 4.57 -11.13 3.28
C SER A 140 5.30 -10.30 4.34
N GLU A 141 6.46 -10.75 4.83
CA GLU A 141 7.30 -9.98 5.74
C GLU A 141 7.78 -8.68 5.06
N HIS A 142 8.28 -8.77 3.83
CA HIS A 142 8.71 -7.60 3.05
C HIS A 142 7.56 -6.65 2.69
N LEU A 143 6.35 -7.18 2.51
CA LEU A 143 5.19 -6.37 2.16
C LEU A 143 4.62 -5.65 3.39
N PHE A 144 4.47 -6.34 4.51
CA PHE A 144 3.68 -5.87 5.65
C PHE A 144 4.50 -5.42 6.86
N GLU A 145 5.73 -5.91 7.04
CA GLU A 145 6.54 -5.62 8.25
C GLU A 145 7.74 -4.70 7.97
N MET A 146 8.07 -4.45 6.70
CA MET A 146 9.23 -3.69 6.29
C MET A 146 8.90 -2.21 5.98
N PRO A 147 9.44 -1.24 6.75
CA PRO A 147 8.99 0.16 6.74
C PRO A 147 9.80 1.07 5.79
N PHE A 148 10.16 0.63 4.59
CA PHE A 148 11.05 1.42 3.70
C PHE A 148 10.53 1.57 2.27
N LYS A 149 9.27 1.23 2.02
CA LYS A 149 8.65 1.36 0.71
C LYS A 149 7.31 2.05 0.84
N ASP A 150 7.04 2.90 -0.13
CA ASP A 150 5.73 3.53 -0.28
C ASP A 150 4.79 2.65 -1.09
N TYR A 151 3.50 2.74 -0.77
CA TYR A 151 2.48 1.89 -1.40
C TYR A 151 1.19 2.65 -1.65
N PHE A 152 0.55 2.33 -2.77
CA PHE A 152 -0.86 2.58 -3.00
C PHE A 152 -1.66 1.35 -2.58
N VAL A 153 -2.71 1.55 -1.79
CA VAL A 153 -3.67 0.50 -1.42
C VAL A 153 -5.08 0.99 -1.69
N PHE A 154 -5.88 0.22 -2.42
CA PHE A 154 -7.23 0.65 -2.79
C PHE A 154 -8.13 -0.53 -3.19
N GLY A 155 -9.44 -0.33 -3.05
CA GLY A 155 -10.47 -1.31 -3.40
C GLY A 155 -10.91 -1.25 -4.87
N ASP A 156 -11.59 -2.28 -5.33
CA ASP A 156 -12.08 -2.37 -6.72
C ASP A 156 -13.26 -1.42 -7.04
N SER A 157 -13.90 -0.82 -6.03
CA SER A 157 -14.91 0.23 -6.20
C SER A 157 -14.34 1.58 -6.62
N GLY A 158 -13.07 1.86 -6.31
CA GLY A 158 -12.47 3.20 -6.50
C GLY A 158 -13.07 4.29 -5.61
N ASN A 159 -13.72 3.92 -4.51
CA ASN A 159 -14.34 4.86 -3.57
C ASN A 159 -13.43 5.28 -2.41
N TRP A 160 -12.32 4.57 -2.23
CA TRP A 160 -11.28 4.92 -1.28
C TRP A 160 -9.91 4.51 -1.81
N GLY A 161 -8.88 5.15 -1.28
CA GLY A 161 -7.49 4.78 -1.46
C GLY A 161 -6.69 5.17 -0.23
N MET A 162 -5.58 4.49 -0.04
CA MET A 162 -4.64 4.70 1.04
C MET A 162 -3.25 4.82 0.43
N TYR A 163 -2.53 5.88 0.79
CA TYR A 163 -1.13 6.07 0.47
C TYR A 163 -0.31 5.80 1.73
N VAL A 164 0.60 4.84 1.66
CA VAL A 164 1.53 4.50 2.73
C VAL A 164 2.85 5.20 2.42
N ALA A 165 3.21 6.18 3.24
CA ALA A 165 4.43 6.96 3.13
C ALA A 165 5.42 6.49 4.21
N ASN A 166 6.15 5.40 3.94
CA ASN A 166 7.00 4.76 4.96
C ASN A 166 8.44 5.30 4.94
N ASP A 167 8.96 5.71 3.78
CA ASP A 167 10.36 6.13 3.65
C ASP A 167 10.55 7.62 4.01
N HIS A 168 10.07 8.00 5.20
CA HIS A 168 10.10 9.37 5.71
C HIS A 168 10.42 9.40 7.20
N TYR A 169 10.96 10.54 7.67
CA TYR A 169 11.31 10.74 9.09
C TYR A 169 10.11 10.49 10.03
N TYR A 170 8.92 10.89 9.59
CA TYR A 170 7.66 10.58 10.26
C TYR A 170 6.78 9.82 9.27
N PRO A 171 6.77 8.48 9.32
CA PRO A 171 5.94 7.67 8.44
C PRO A 171 4.46 7.97 8.63
N LEU A 172 3.72 8.03 7.53
CA LEU A 172 2.30 8.37 7.52
C LEU A 172 1.49 7.37 6.71
N ILE A 173 0.24 7.18 7.12
CA ILE A 173 -0.78 6.56 6.30
C ILE A 173 -1.82 7.64 5.98
N ILE A 174 -2.07 7.85 4.70
CA ILE A 174 -2.95 8.91 4.21
C ILE A 174 -4.12 8.24 3.48
N PHE A 175 -5.31 8.28 4.07
CA PHE A 175 -6.55 7.83 3.47
C PHE A 175 -7.20 8.95 2.67
N GLY A 176 -7.72 8.60 1.51
CA GLY A 176 -8.63 9.42 0.72
C GLY A 176 -9.88 8.62 0.40
N PHE A 177 -11.06 9.13 0.78
CA PHE A 177 -12.34 8.44 0.55
C PHE A 177 -13.46 9.41 0.14
N VAL A 178 -14.49 8.88 -0.50
CA VAL A 178 -15.69 9.66 -0.84
C VAL A 178 -16.51 10.00 0.41
N GLU A 179 -17.30 11.08 0.36
CA GLU A 179 -18.07 11.60 1.50
C GLU A 179 -18.92 10.53 2.21
N ASP A 180 -19.57 9.66 1.45
CA ASP A 180 -20.44 8.59 1.98
C ASP A 180 -19.71 7.60 2.90
N LEU A 181 -18.38 7.54 2.82
CA LEU A 181 -17.53 6.70 3.66
C LEU A 181 -16.96 7.44 4.87
N LYS A 182 -17.15 8.76 4.98
CA LYS A 182 -16.55 9.58 6.04
C LYS A 182 -16.82 9.04 7.43
N LEU A 183 -18.10 8.81 7.75
CA LEU A 183 -18.50 8.34 9.06
C LEU A 183 -17.95 6.95 9.40
N VAL A 184 -17.75 6.06 8.41
CA VAL A 184 -17.16 4.74 8.71
C VAL A 184 -15.67 4.87 8.98
N PHE A 185 -14.92 5.63 8.17
CA PHE A 185 -13.49 5.82 8.38
C PHE A 185 -13.18 6.54 9.71
N GLU A 186 -13.93 7.59 10.05
CA GLU A 186 -13.74 8.32 11.32
C GLU A 186 -14.08 7.48 12.56
N ASN A 187 -14.99 6.51 12.44
CA ASN A 187 -15.35 5.64 13.55
C ASN A 187 -14.35 4.51 13.75
N GLU A 188 -13.86 3.92 12.65
CA GLU A 188 -12.93 2.80 12.67
C GLU A 188 -11.49 3.24 12.98
N TYR A 189 -11.07 4.39 12.44
CA TYR A 189 -9.74 4.93 12.69
C TYR A 189 -9.80 6.09 13.67
N LYS A 190 -9.21 5.88 14.86
CA LYS A 190 -9.13 6.89 15.91
C LYS A 190 -7.68 7.26 16.16
N VAL A 191 -7.40 8.56 16.04
CA VAL A 191 -6.09 9.13 16.31
C VAL A 191 -6.14 9.82 17.67
N SER A 192 -5.16 9.55 18.53
CA SER A 192 -5.07 10.23 19.82
C SER A 192 -4.77 11.72 19.62
N GLU A 193 -5.16 12.61 20.55
CA GLU A 193 -4.83 14.04 20.43
C GLU A 193 -3.34 14.30 20.28
N ASN A 194 -2.50 13.50 20.94
CA ASN A 194 -1.06 13.64 20.84
C ASN A 194 -0.53 13.24 19.47
N GLU A 195 -0.99 12.10 18.94
CA GLU A 195 -0.64 11.65 17.60
C GLU A 195 -1.12 12.63 16.53
N HIS A 196 -2.36 13.14 16.66
CA HIS A 196 -2.91 14.14 15.76
C HIS A 196 -2.03 15.40 15.69
N ARG A 197 -1.55 15.89 16.84
CA ARG A 197 -0.62 17.03 16.87
C ARG A 197 0.70 16.76 16.15
N GLU A 198 1.26 15.55 16.26
CA GLU A 198 2.51 15.20 15.58
C GLU A 198 2.28 15.05 14.07
N ILE A 199 1.17 14.44 13.65
CA ILE A 199 0.76 14.37 12.24
C ILE A 199 0.63 15.76 11.63
N LEU A 200 -0.07 16.69 12.28
CA LEU A 200 -0.26 18.05 11.77
C LEU A 200 1.06 18.82 11.60
N LYS A 201 2.08 18.53 12.43
CA LYS A 201 3.42 19.12 12.28
C LYS A 201 4.20 18.51 11.11
N ALA A 202 3.96 17.24 10.81
CA ALA A 202 4.62 16.50 9.73
C ALA A 202 3.96 16.74 8.36
N LEU A 203 2.68 17.10 8.34
CA LEU A 203 1.91 17.29 7.11
C LEU A 203 2.27 18.59 6.36
N PRO A 204 2.51 18.50 5.05
CA PRO A 204 2.63 19.66 4.17
C PRO A 204 1.33 20.48 4.13
N THR A 205 1.43 21.78 3.89
CA THR A 205 0.31 22.73 3.92
C THR A 205 -0.84 22.34 2.98
N ASP A 206 -0.54 21.74 1.83
CA ASP A 206 -1.57 21.30 0.88
C ASP A 206 -2.53 20.28 1.49
N TYR A 207 -2.03 19.37 2.33
CA TYR A 207 -2.86 18.38 3.04
C TYR A 207 -3.75 19.04 4.09
N LEU A 208 -3.24 20.05 4.80
CA LEU A 208 -3.98 20.76 5.85
C LEU A 208 -5.23 21.48 5.35
N SER A 209 -5.31 21.79 4.05
CA SER A 209 -6.51 22.39 3.44
C SER A 209 -7.64 21.38 3.18
N HIS A 210 -7.40 20.08 3.41
CA HIS A 210 -8.32 18.97 3.12
C HIS A 210 -8.70 18.15 4.36
N ILE A 211 -8.20 18.52 5.54
CA ILE A 211 -8.45 17.89 6.86
C ILE A 211 -9.19 18.91 7.73
#